data_AF-A0A507DJB3-F1
#
_entry.id   AF-A0A507DJB3-F1
#
_cell.length_a   1.000
_cell.length_b   1.000
_cell.length_c   1.000
_cell.angle_alpha   90.00
_cell.angle_beta   90.00
_cell.angle_gamma   90.00
#
_symmetry.space_group_name_H-M   'P 1'
#
loop_
_entity.id
_entity.type
_entity.pdbx_description
1 polymer ?
#
loop_
_entity_poly.entity_id
_entity_poly.type
_entity_poly.pdbx_seq_one_letter_code
_entity_poly.pdbx_strand_id
1 'polypeptide(L)'
;MSLVRLFTQSARMRLNPAITPFHARSLASSASITSSPVSLSWAQYFDQKSKLKTFERISSIAGFSLFFFGGSYYFMAVAEFDPTELVFGVMDASMAYSLGALGVGVLGGVAGVFAGTAVWRTVTNRRILDAIDAKDVEFFKRIQQYRPQGQLRLSVDNPMPDYYGESIKSVQGYRAWLKKQRNYRIKTEGFHARKSIKRK
;
A
#
# COMPACT_ATOMS: atom_id res chain seq x y z
N MET A 1 6.83 -38.60 -57.97
CA MET A 1 5.96 -39.59 -58.63
C MET A 1 5.70 -40.71 -57.62
N SER A 2 4.42 -40.97 -57.31
CA SER A 2 3.78 -42.24 -56.92
C SER A 2 4.58 -43.31 -56.13
N LEU A 3 4.09 -44.00 -55.10
CA LEU A 3 2.71 -44.32 -54.73
C LEU A 3 2.72 -44.97 -53.33
N VAL A 4 1.67 -44.63 -52.60
CA VAL A 4 1.04 -45.30 -51.47
C VAL A 4 1.14 -46.84 -51.49
N ARG A 5 1.41 -47.46 -50.33
CA ARG A 5 0.99 -48.84 -50.04
C ARG A 5 0.14 -48.89 -48.78
N LEU A 6 -0.93 -49.66 -48.92
CA LEU A 6 -2.13 -49.76 -48.10
C LEU A 6 -1.95 -50.65 -46.87
N PHE A 7 -2.72 -50.29 -45.84
CA PHE A 7 -3.51 -51.11 -44.92
C PHE A 7 -3.16 -52.60 -44.78
N THR A 8 -3.00 -53.05 -43.53
CA THR A 8 -3.92 -54.00 -42.87
C THR A 8 -3.44 -54.28 -41.45
N GLN A 9 -4.33 -54.18 -40.45
CA GLN A 9 -4.81 -55.33 -39.66
C GLN A 9 -5.46 -54.90 -38.32
N SER A 10 -6.80 -54.91 -38.36
CA SER A 10 -7.75 -55.44 -37.37
C SER A 10 -7.61 -55.17 -35.86
N ALA A 11 -8.56 -54.36 -35.41
CA ALA A 11 -9.34 -54.42 -34.18
C ALA A 11 -9.26 -55.69 -33.32
N ARG A 12 -9.17 -55.49 -31.99
CA ARG A 12 -10.13 -56.03 -31.01
C ARG A 12 -10.27 -55.08 -29.82
N MET A 13 -11.37 -54.33 -29.79
CA MET A 13 -11.89 -53.74 -28.56
C MET A 13 -12.37 -54.89 -27.66
N ARG A 14 -11.85 -54.98 -26.44
CA ARG A 14 -12.43 -55.79 -25.37
C ARG A 14 -13.12 -54.85 -24.40
N LEU A 15 -14.45 -54.85 -24.44
CA LEU A 15 -15.30 -54.32 -23.37
C LEU A 15 -15.22 -55.31 -22.21
N ASN A 16 -14.77 -54.84 -21.05
CA ASN A 16 -14.86 -55.58 -19.80
C ASN A 16 -15.94 -54.92 -18.94
N PRO A 17 -17.05 -55.59 -18.62
CA PRO A 17 -17.98 -55.11 -17.63
C PRO A 17 -17.56 -55.60 -16.24
N ALA A 18 -18.12 -54.92 -15.23
CA ALA A 18 -18.42 -55.43 -13.89
C ALA A 18 -17.54 -54.94 -12.72
N ILE A 19 -18.21 -54.10 -11.92
CA ILE A 19 -18.29 -54.11 -10.45
C ILE A 19 -17.27 -53.24 -9.70
N THR A 20 -17.79 -52.08 -9.28
CA THR A 20 -17.30 -51.19 -8.26
C THR A 20 -17.42 -51.84 -6.86
N PRO A 21 -16.37 -51.86 -6.03
CA PRO A 21 -16.57 -51.93 -4.59
C PRO A 21 -16.95 -50.54 -4.08
N PHE A 22 -18.19 -50.43 -3.61
CA PHE A 22 -18.71 -49.29 -2.86
C PHE A 22 -17.94 -49.19 -1.53
N HIS A 23 -16.85 -48.43 -1.52
CA HIS A 23 -16.27 -47.96 -0.26
C HIS A 23 -17.13 -46.80 0.23
N ALA A 24 -18.00 -47.09 1.20
CA ALA A 24 -18.73 -46.10 1.97
C ALA A 24 -17.73 -45.19 2.67
N ARG A 25 -17.38 -44.07 2.03
CA ARG A 25 -16.59 -43.02 2.66
C ARG A 25 -17.49 -42.36 3.69
N SER A 26 -17.20 -42.63 4.96
CA SER A 26 -17.91 -42.05 6.10
C SER A 26 -17.99 -40.53 5.93
N LEU A 27 -19.21 -40.03 5.75
CA LEU A 27 -19.57 -38.63 5.90
C LEU A 27 -19.52 -38.30 7.39
N ALA A 28 -18.30 -38.05 7.87
CA ALA A 28 -18.07 -37.42 9.16
C ALA A 28 -16.86 -36.49 9.05
N SER A 29 -16.91 -35.57 8.08
CA SER A 29 -16.15 -34.33 8.21
C SER A 29 -16.95 -33.48 9.18
N SER A 30 -16.68 -33.64 10.48
CA SER A 30 -17.00 -32.59 11.45
C SER A 30 -16.45 -31.30 10.87
N ALA A 31 -17.34 -30.38 10.51
CA ALA A 31 -16.96 -29.04 10.15
C ALA A 31 -16.37 -28.39 11.41
N SER A 32 -15.09 -28.67 11.66
CA SER A 32 -14.29 -27.78 12.47
C SER A 32 -14.33 -26.46 11.71
N ILE A 33 -15.01 -25.47 12.28
CA ILE A 33 -14.91 -24.08 11.87
C ILE A 33 -13.51 -23.62 12.31
N THR A 34 -12.47 -24.28 11.80
CA THR A 34 -11.10 -23.81 11.90
C THR A 34 -11.05 -22.71 10.86
N SER A 35 -11.34 -21.48 11.28
CA SER A 35 -11.18 -20.32 10.43
C SER A 35 -9.72 -20.27 9.98
N SER A 36 -9.44 -20.75 8.76
CA SER A 36 -8.10 -20.71 8.19
C SER A 36 -7.56 -19.29 8.29
N PRO A 37 -6.31 -19.10 8.74
CA PRO A 37 -5.74 -17.76 8.83
C PRO A 37 -5.79 -17.14 7.43
N VAL A 38 -6.37 -15.94 7.33
CA VAL A 38 -6.48 -15.22 6.06
C VAL A 38 -5.06 -14.89 5.59
N SER A 39 -4.54 -15.66 4.65
CA SER A 39 -3.21 -15.41 4.07
C SER A 39 -3.32 -14.44 2.90
N LEU A 40 -2.84 -13.21 3.08
CA LEU A 40 -2.80 -12.21 2.01
C LEU A 40 -1.57 -12.41 1.10
N SER A 41 -1.79 -12.38 -0.21
CA SER A 41 -0.69 -12.29 -1.18
C SER A 41 -0.02 -10.91 -1.15
N TRP A 42 1.25 -10.82 -1.56
CA TRP A 42 1.98 -9.55 -1.59
C TRP A 42 1.30 -8.47 -2.44
N ALA A 43 0.69 -8.86 -3.57
CA ALA A 43 -0.04 -7.92 -4.42
C ALA A 43 -1.27 -7.35 -3.69
N GLN A 44 -2.05 -8.20 -3.01
CA GLN A 44 -3.21 -7.79 -2.23
C GLN A 44 -2.82 -6.89 -1.05
N TYR A 45 -1.70 -7.18 -0.38
CA TYR A 45 -1.19 -6.34 0.70
C TYR A 45 -0.87 -4.92 0.22
N PHE A 46 -0.16 -4.77 -0.90
CA PHE A 46 0.15 -3.45 -1.47
C PHE A 46 -1.10 -2.71 -1.98
N ASP A 47 -2.06 -3.43 -2.54
CA ASP A 47 -3.36 -2.87 -2.94
C ASP A 47 -4.12 -2.32 -1.72
N GLN A 48 -4.13 -3.09 -0.62
CA GLN A 48 -4.81 -2.70 0.61
C GLN A 48 -4.18 -1.46 1.27
N LYS A 49 -2.85 -1.34 1.24
CA LYS A 49 -2.15 -0.10 1.64
C LYS A 49 -2.50 1.09 0.73
N SER A 50 -2.60 0.84 -0.57
CA SER A 50 -2.97 1.89 -1.54
C SER A 50 -4.39 2.38 -1.28
N LYS A 51 -5.33 1.47 -0.98
CA LYS A 51 -6.69 1.79 -0.58
C LYS A 51 -6.73 2.68 0.66
N LEU A 52 -6.00 2.32 1.73
CA LEU A 52 -5.91 3.18 2.93
C LEU A 52 -5.48 4.61 2.57
N LYS A 53 -4.41 4.76 1.76
CA LYS A 53 -3.94 6.09 1.35
C LYS A 53 -4.94 6.84 0.45
N THR A 54 -5.70 6.14 -0.36
CA THR A 54 -6.80 6.73 -1.13
C THR A 54 -7.92 7.22 -0.21
N PHE A 55 -8.30 6.44 0.80
CA PHE A 55 -9.29 6.85 1.80
C PHE A 55 -8.84 8.09 2.60
N GLU A 56 -7.58 8.12 3.06
CA GLU A 56 -7.00 9.29 3.73
C GLU A 56 -7.06 10.55 2.84
N ARG A 57 -6.76 10.43 1.55
CA ARG A 57 -6.81 11.56 0.61
C ARG A 57 -8.23 12.04 0.34
N ILE A 58 -9.14 11.11 0.06
CA ILE A 58 -10.54 11.44 -0.24
C ILE A 58 -11.19 12.10 0.99
N SER A 59 -11.01 11.52 2.17
CA SER A 59 -11.53 12.08 3.42
C SER A 59 -10.92 13.42 3.78
N SER A 60 -9.64 13.65 3.50
CA SER A 60 -9.01 14.96 3.68
C SER A 60 -9.61 16.02 2.75
N ILE A 61 -9.79 15.71 1.46
CA ILE A 61 -10.41 16.64 0.50
C ILE A 61 -11.88 16.90 0.85
N ALA A 62 -12.61 15.86 1.25
CA ALA A 62 -14.00 15.98 1.68
C ALA A 62 -14.12 16.80 2.97
N GLY A 63 -13.26 16.56 3.96
CA GLY A 63 -13.18 17.32 5.20
C GLY A 63 -12.83 18.78 4.95
N PHE A 64 -11.82 19.05 4.13
CA PHE A 64 -11.47 20.42 3.73
C PHE A 64 -12.66 21.11 3.09
N SER A 65 -13.30 20.49 2.09
CA SER A 65 -14.45 21.06 1.40
C SER A 65 -15.60 21.36 2.37
N LEU A 66 -15.97 20.39 3.21
CA LEU A 66 -17.08 20.54 4.15
C LEU A 66 -16.85 21.69 5.14
N PHE A 67 -15.66 21.77 5.73
CA PHE A 67 -15.32 22.80 6.71
C PHE A 67 -15.05 24.15 6.05
N PHE A 68 -14.49 24.19 4.84
CA PHE A 68 -14.29 25.43 4.10
C PHE A 68 -15.62 26.05 3.68
N PHE A 69 -16.53 25.26 3.09
CA PHE A 69 -17.86 25.76 2.71
C PHE A 69 -18.74 26.06 3.93
N GLY A 70 -18.69 25.22 4.97
CA GLY A 70 -19.40 25.46 6.23
C GLY A 70 -18.89 26.70 6.96
N GLY A 71 -17.57 26.89 7.03
CA GLY A 71 -16.95 28.08 7.61
C GLY A 71 -17.25 29.34 6.80
N SER A 72 -17.17 29.27 5.47
CA SER A 72 -17.53 30.38 4.58
C SER A 72 -19.00 30.76 4.73
N TYR A 73 -19.89 29.76 4.81
CA TYR A 73 -21.32 29.99 5.06
C TYR A 73 -21.55 30.66 6.41
N TYR A 74 -20.87 30.22 7.47
CA TYR A 74 -20.95 30.85 8.78
C TYR A 74 -20.53 32.33 8.73
N PHE A 75 -19.40 32.65 8.09
CA PHE A 75 -18.93 34.03 7.99
C PHE A 75 -19.77 34.91 7.05
N MET A 76 -20.44 34.34 6.05
CA MET A 76 -21.30 35.11 5.12
C MET A 76 -22.73 35.30 5.60
N ALA A 77 -23.33 34.28 6.22
CA ALA A 77 -24.76 34.25 6.50
C ALA A 77 -25.10 34.44 7.99
N VAL A 78 -24.15 34.17 8.89
CA VAL A 78 -24.39 34.17 10.34
C VAL A 78 -23.60 35.27 11.05
N ALA A 79 -22.34 35.51 10.65
CA ALA A 79 -21.57 36.60 11.19
C ALA A 79 -22.04 37.94 10.61
N GLU A 80 -22.29 38.92 11.48
CA GLU A 80 -22.54 40.30 11.06
C GLU A 80 -21.25 40.86 10.44
N PHE A 81 -21.30 41.15 9.14
CA PHE A 81 -20.16 41.61 8.37
C PHE A 81 -20.22 43.13 8.22
N ASP A 82 -19.41 43.86 8.99
CA ASP A 82 -19.11 45.27 8.71
C ASP A 82 -17.80 45.37 7.89
N PRO A 83 -17.86 45.71 6.59
CA PRO A 83 -16.68 45.80 5.73
C PRO A 83 -15.73 46.95 6.07
N THR A 84 -16.16 47.90 6.90
CA THR A 84 -15.34 49.07 7.26
C THR A 84 -14.44 48.83 8.46
N GLU A 85 -14.68 47.75 9.20
CA GLU A 85 -13.87 47.40 10.36
C GLU A 85 -12.56 46.71 9.96
N LEU A 86 -11.48 47.16 10.59
CA LEU A 86 -10.16 46.54 10.48
C LEU A 86 -10.03 45.46 11.55
N VAL A 87 -9.86 44.21 11.12
CA VAL A 87 -9.61 43.08 12.03
C VAL A 87 -8.12 43.08 12.39
N PHE A 88 -7.83 43.07 13.70
CA PHE A 88 -6.48 43.24 14.27
C PHE A 88 -5.74 44.53 13.84
N GLY A 89 -6.43 45.53 13.31
CA GLY A 89 -5.85 46.82 12.91
C GLY A 89 -4.93 46.80 11.69
N VAL A 90 -4.80 45.65 11.00
CA VAL A 90 -3.87 45.45 9.87
C VAL A 90 -4.58 44.95 8.61
N MET A 91 -5.70 44.23 8.74
CA MET A 91 -6.38 43.57 7.62
C MET A 91 -7.85 43.97 7.56
N ASP A 92 -8.39 44.10 6.36
CA ASP A 92 -9.82 44.31 6.16
C ASP A 92 -10.62 43.07 6.60
N ALA A 93 -11.87 43.29 7.04
CA ALA A 93 -12.75 42.22 7.50
C ALA A 93 -12.92 41.10 6.46
N SER A 94 -12.97 41.43 5.16
CA SER A 94 -13.16 40.45 4.09
C SER A 94 -11.96 39.49 3.97
N MET A 95 -10.73 40.00 4.08
CA MET A 95 -9.53 39.18 4.04
C MET A 95 -9.36 38.37 5.33
N ALA A 96 -9.71 38.94 6.49
CA ALA A 96 -9.65 38.22 7.76
C ALA A 96 -10.62 37.02 7.80
N TYR A 97 -11.88 37.19 7.35
CA TYR A 97 -12.85 36.09 7.34
C TYR A 97 -12.55 35.04 6.27
N SER A 98 -12.06 35.43 5.10
CA SER A 98 -11.64 34.45 4.08
C SER A 98 -10.44 33.62 4.55
N LEU A 99 -9.47 34.23 5.24
CA LEU A 99 -8.38 33.50 5.89
C LEU A 99 -8.87 32.64 7.04
N GLY A 100 -9.85 33.10 7.81
CA GLY A 100 -10.53 32.31 8.83
C GLY A 100 -11.20 31.06 8.23
N ALA A 101 -11.96 31.22 7.14
CA ALA A 101 -12.59 30.12 6.43
C ALA A 101 -11.56 29.13 5.86
N LEU A 102 -10.47 29.62 5.28
CA LEU A 102 -9.35 28.79 4.83
C LEU A 102 -8.70 28.04 6.00
N GLY A 103 -8.48 28.70 7.13
CA GLY A 103 -7.94 28.09 8.34
C GLY A 103 -8.81 26.94 8.86
N VAL A 104 -10.12 27.17 8.95
CA VAL A 104 -11.11 26.16 9.33
C VAL A 104 -11.15 25.01 8.31
N GLY A 105 -11.06 25.32 7.01
CA GLY A 105 -10.94 24.32 5.95
C GLY A 105 -9.71 23.43 6.11
N VAL A 106 -8.52 24.01 6.32
CA VAL A 106 -7.27 23.25 6.52
C VAL A 106 -7.38 22.35 7.75
N LEU A 107 -7.92 22.85 8.86
CA LEU A 107 -8.16 22.05 10.07
C LEU A 107 -9.14 20.90 9.79
N GLY A 108 -10.22 21.17 9.05
CA GLY A 108 -11.17 20.14 8.61
C GLY A 108 -10.52 19.09 7.70
N GLY A 109 -9.59 19.48 6.84
CA GLY A 109 -8.83 18.56 5.98
C GLY A 109 -7.89 17.65 6.78
N VAL A 110 -7.25 18.17 7.83
CA VAL A 110 -6.41 17.38 8.76
C VAL A 110 -7.28 16.42 9.57
N ALA A 111 -8.40 16.91 10.15
CA ALA A 111 -9.37 16.08 10.84
C ALA A 111 -9.94 14.98 9.91
N GLY A 112 -10.13 15.31 8.63
CA GLY A 112 -10.52 14.39 7.57
C GLY A 112 -9.58 13.20 7.43
N VAL A 113 -8.25 13.38 7.49
CA VAL A 113 -7.29 12.27 7.41
C VAL A 113 -7.50 11.26 8.54
N PHE A 114 -7.65 11.74 9.78
CA PHE A 114 -7.88 10.87 10.94
C PHE A 114 -9.23 10.13 10.84
N ALA A 115 -10.28 10.85 10.42
CA ALA A 115 -11.59 10.26 10.19
C ALA A 115 -11.54 9.19 9.07
N GLY A 116 -10.81 9.45 7.99
CA GLY A 116 -10.62 8.51 6.88
C GLY A 116 -9.96 7.20 7.29
N THR A 117 -8.90 7.27 8.10
CA THR A 117 -8.24 6.08 8.65
C THR A 117 -9.18 5.29 9.56
N ALA A 118 -9.96 5.97 10.41
CA ALA A 118 -10.93 5.33 11.28
C ALA A 118 -12.03 4.63 10.48
N VAL A 119 -12.62 5.32 9.49
CA VAL A 119 -13.66 4.76 8.60
C VAL A 119 -13.13 3.53 7.86
N TRP A 120 -11.95 3.62 7.25
CA TRP A 120 -11.36 2.47 6.55
C TRP A 120 -11.15 1.25 7.46
N ARG A 121 -10.71 1.48 8.71
CA ARG A 121 -10.51 0.41 9.69
C ARG A 121 -11.84 -0.21 10.15
N THR A 122 -12.91 0.57 10.21
CA THR A 122 -14.25 0.05 10.55
C THR A 122 -14.91 -0.72 9.40
N VAL A 123 -14.70 -0.28 8.16
CA VAL A 123 -15.26 -0.91 6.95
C VAL A 123 -14.49 -2.19 6.58
N THR A 124 -13.18 -2.23 6.86
CA THR A 124 -12.35 -3.41 6.57
C THR A 124 -12.58 -4.49 7.64
N ASN A 125 -12.73 -5.75 7.21
CA ASN A 125 -12.90 -6.88 8.12
C ASN A 125 -11.69 -7.03 9.07
N ARG A 126 -11.95 -7.19 10.37
CA ARG A 126 -10.91 -7.38 11.40
C ARG A 126 -9.92 -8.49 11.06
N ARG A 127 -10.37 -9.62 10.50
CA ARG A 127 -9.47 -10.72 10.10
C ARG A 127 -8.48 -10.32 9.00
N ILE A 128 -8.90 -9.43 8.10
CA ILE A 128 -8.03 -8.90 7.05
C ILE A 128 -7.06 -7.89 7.66
N LEU A 129 -7.50 -7.06 8.60
CA LEU A 129 -6.62 -6.13 9.33
C LEU A 129 -5.49 -6.87 10.05
N ASP A 130 -5.81 -7.92 10.81
CA ASP A 130 -4.82 -8.73 11.51
C ASP A 130 -3.80 -9.37 10.53
N ALA A 131 -4.29 -9.79 9.35
CA ALA A 131 -3.43 -10.34 8.30
C ALA A 131 -2.53 -9.26 7.65
N ILE A 132 -3.01 -8.02 7.51
CA ILE A 132 -2.20 -6.89 7.05
C ILE A 132 -1.11 -6.57 8.07
N ASP A 133 -1.47 -6.47 9.36
CA ASP A 133 -0.54 -6.13 10.43
C ASP A 133 0.59 -7.18 10.55
N ALA A 134 0.24 -8.47 10.45
CA ALA A 134 1.22 -9.55 10.40
C ALA A 134 2.15 -9.44 9.18
N LYS A 135 1.60 -9.08 8.01
CA LYS A 135 2.37 -8.86 6.77
C LYS A 135 3.23 -7.62 6.82
N ASP A 136 2.81 -6.58 7.51
CA ASP A 136 3.57 -5.34 7.75
C ASP A 136 4.85 -5.65 8.53
N VAL A 137 4.75 -6.46 9.59
CA VAL A 137 5.92 -6.92 10.35
C VAL A 137 6.83 -7.79 9.50
N GLU A 138 6.27 -8.71 8.71
CA GLU A 138 7.04 -9.56 7.77
C GLU A 138 7.79 -8.71 6.72
N PHE A 139 7.11 -7.71 6.16
CA PHE A 139 7.66 -6.78 5.19
C PHE A 139 8.83 -5.99 5.80
N PHE A 140 8.63 -5.43 6.99
CA PHE A 140 9.68 -4.69 7.68
C PHE A 140 10.91 -5.54 7.97
N LYS A 141 10.73 -6.80 8.39
CA LYS A 141 11.84 -7.75 8.57
C LYS A 141 12.60 -7.99 7.27
N ARG A 142 11.93 -8.14 6.13
CA ARG A 142 12.59 -8.26 4.81
C ARG A 142 13.38 -6.99 4.46
N ILE A 143 12.82 -5.80 4.68
CA ILE A 143 13.52 -4.53 4.42
C ILE A 143 14.78 -4.42 5.30
N GLN A 144 14.69 -4.77 6.58
CA GLN A 144 15.83 -4.77 7.49
C GLN A 144 16.97 -5.70 7.08
N GLN A 145 16.67 -6.83 6.42
CA GLN A 145 17.69 -7.76 5.95
C GLN A 145 18.48 -7.20 4.75
N TYR A 146 17.81 -6.49 3.85
CA TYR A 146 18.43 -6.00 2.61
C TYR A 146 18.94 -4.56 2.69
N ARG A 147 18.62 -3.82 3.75
CA ARG A 147 19.16 -2.47 3.95
C ARG A 147 20.67 -2.51 4.21
N PRO A 148 21.43 -1.49 3.77
CA PRO A 148 22.84 -1.36 4.13
C PRO A 148 22.97 -1.11 5.64
N GLN A 149 23.70 -1.98 6.36
CA GLN A 149 23.97 -1.84 7.80
C GLN A 149 25.24 -0.99 8.09
N GLY A 150 25.80 -0.36 7.06
CA GLY A 150 27.00 0.47 7.17
C GLY A 150 26.68 1.94 7.51
N GLN A 151 27.74 2.72 7.78
CA GLN A 151 27.62 4.16 7.99
C GLN A 151 26.83 4.82 6.86
N LEU A 152 25.83 5.60 7.25
CA LEU A 152 24.96 6.39 6.39
C LEU A 152 25.82 7.40 5.61
N ARG A 153 26.27 7.06 4.40
CA ARG A 153 27.05 7.99 3.57
C ARG A 153 26.11 8.88 2.78
N LEU A 154 25.84 10.06 3.31
CA LEU A 154 25.23 11.18 2.60
C LEU A 154 26.31 11.84 1.72
N SER A 155 26.66 11.21 0.60
CA SER A 155 27.56 11.82 -0.39
C SER A 155 26.74 12.55 -1.45
N VAL A 156 27.07 13.81 -1.71
CA VAL A 156 26.37 14.69 -2.67
C VAL A 156 26.29 14.05 -4.07
N ASP A 157 27.32 13.31 -4.48
CA ASP A 157 27.38 12.66 -5.80
C ASP A 157 26.63 11.33 -5.90
N ASN A 158 26.30 10.70 -4.77
CA ASN A 158 25.56 9.44 -4.75
C ASN A 158 24.59 9.46 -3.57
N PRO A 159 23.38 10.01 -3.76
CA PRO A 159 22.38 10.06 -2.71
C PRO A 159 22.08 8.64 -2.21
N MET A 160 21.81 8.54 -0.92
CA MET A 160 21.57 7.26 -0.29
C MET A 160 20.29 6.62 -0.84
N PRO A 161 20.28 5.30 -1.11
CA PRO A 161 19.04 4.62 -1.46
C PRO A 161 18.07 4.66 -0.27
N ASP A 162 16.78 4.74 -0.58
CA ASP A 162 15.67 4.71 0.39
C ASP A 162 15.89 3.64 1.47
N TYR A 163 16.08 4.08 2.71
CA TYR A 163 16.51 3.26 3.85
C TYR A 163 15.36 2.46 4.46
N TYR A 164 14.14 3.01 4.44
CA TYR A 164 12.95 2.39 5.06
C TYR A 164 12.02 1.74 4.03
N GLY A 165 12.28 1.92 2.74
CA GLY A 165 11.43 1.38 1.69
C GLY A 165 10.13 2.18 1.50
N GLU A 166 10.14 3.48 1.83
CA GLU A 166 8.98 4.37 1.66
C GLU A 166 8.46 4.40 0.21
N SER A 167 9.36 4.19 -0.75
CA SER A 167 9.07 4.21 -2.18
C SER A 167 8.39 2.93 -2.68
N ILE A 168 8.29 1.88 -1.85
CA ILE A 168 7.79 0.57 -2.25
C ILE A 168 6.25 0.55 -2.15
N LYS A 169 5.60 0.74 -3.30
CA LYS A 169 4.12 0.69 -3.42
C LYS A 169 3.61 -0.58 -4.11
N SER A 170 4.49 -1.40 -4.65
CA SER A 170 4.13 -2.61 -5.40
C SER A 170 5.25 -3.65 -5.36
N VAL A 171 4.93 -4.88 -5.77
CA VAL A 171 5.91 -5.97 -5.88
C VAL A 171 7.03 -5.62 -6.88
N GLN A 172 6.70 -4.93 -7.97
CA GLN A 172 7.71 -4.47 -8.94
C GLN A 172 8.60 -3.39 -8.32
N GLY A 173 8.02 -2.46 -7.56
CA GLY A 173 8.76 -1.46 -6.79
C GLY A 173 9.73 -2.09 -5.79
N TYR A 174 9.31 -3.17 -5.13
CA TYR A 174 10.18 -3.94 -4.22
C TYR A 174 11.40 -4.53 -4.95
N ARG A 175 11.20 -5.12 -6.13
CA ARG A 175 12.32 -5.66 -6.94
C ARG A 175 13.28 -4.56 -7.39
N ALA A 176 12.74 -3.42 -7.83
CA ALA A 176 13.54 -2.26 -8.21
C ALA A 176 14.34 -1.72 -7.02
N TRP A 177 13.72 -1.67 -5.84
CA TRP A 177 14.37 -1.27 -4.59
C TRP A 177 15.52 -2.22 -4.24
N LEU A 178 15.34 -3.54 -4.30
CA LEU A 178 16.41 -4.52 -4.08
C LEU A 178 17.59 -4.32 -5.04
N LYS A 179 17.32 -4.01 -6.31
CA LYS A 179 18.36 -3.70 -7.29
C LYS A 179 19.15 -2.44 -6.90
N LYS A 180 18.46 -1.39 -6.43
CA LYS A 180 19.11 -0.16 -5.91
C LYS A 180 20.00 -0.47 -4.71
N GLN A 181 19.53 -1.27 -3.76
CA GLN A 181 20.33 -1.67 -2.59
C GLN A 181 21.57 -2.47 -2.97
N ARG A 182 21.43 -3.44 -3.90
CA ARG A 182 22.57 -4.21 -4.41
C ARG A 182 23.60 -3.32 -5.10
N ASN A 183 23.16 -2.39 -5.95
CA ASN A 183 24.06 -1.47 -6.64
C ASN A 183 24.80 -0.57 -5.64
N TYR A 184 24.11 -0.09 -4.60
CA TYR A 184 24.73 0.71 -3.55
C TYR A 184 25.78 -0.08 -2.77
N ARG A 185 25.48 -1.34 -2.42
CA ARG A 185 26.42 -2.24 -1.73
C ARG A 185 27.70 -2.45 -2.56
N ILE A 186 27.56 -2.79 -3.83
CA ILE A 186 28.70 -3.01 -4.75
C ILE A 186 29.56 -1.75 -4.86
N LYS A 187 28.94 -0.56 -5.02
CA LYS A 187 29.67 0.71 -5.08
C LYS A 187 30.45 1.00 -3.78
N THR A 188 29.83 0.71 -2.64
CA THR A 188 30.40 0.96 -1.31
C THR A 188 31.58 0.02 -1.05
N GLU A 189 31.42 -1.28 -1.29
CA GLU A 189 32.50 -2.28 -1.19
C GLU A 189 33.69 -1.93 -2.10
N GLY A 190 33.42 -1.60 -3.38
CA GLY A 190 34.47 -1.20 -4.32
C GLY A 190 35.16 0.12 -3.95
N PHE A 191 34.48 1.03 -3.25
CA PHE A 191 35.11 2.23 -2.70
C PHE A 191 36.04 1.90 -1.52
N HIS A 192 35.61 1.05 -0.60
CA HIS A 192 36.44 0.62 0.54
C HIS A 192 37.71 -0.10 0.08
N ALA A 193 37.61 -1.01 -0.89
CA ALA A 193 38.75 -1.72 -1.46
C ALA A 193 39.79 -0.77 -2.09
N ARG A 194 39.34 0.26 -2.82
CA ARG A 194 40.25 1.28 -3.38
C ARG A 194 40.94 2.11 -2.31
N LYS A 195 40.22 2.47 -1.24
CA LYS A 195 40.78 3.26 -0.12
C LYS A 195 41.79 2.47 0.71
N SER A 196 41.68 1.15 0.80
CA SER A 196 42.68 0.31 1.48
C SER A 196 43.98 0.15 0.67
N ILE A 197 43.90 0.14 -0.67
CA ILE A 197 45.09 0.06 -1.53
C ILE A 197 45.92 1.34 -1.43
N LYS A 198 45.28 2.52 -1.53
CA LYS A 198 45.97 3.83 -1.48
C LYS A 198 46.60 4.16 -0.11
N ARG A 199 46.28 3.40 0.94
CA ARG A 199 46.81 3.61 2.30
C ARG A 199 48.03 2.74 2.62
N LYS A 200 48.42 1.84 1.72
CA LYS A 200 49.71 1.13 1.75
C LYS A 200 50.69 1.86 0.85
#